data_AF-A0A2A5CSG8-F1
#
_entry.id   AF-A0A2A5CSG8-F1
#
_cell.length_a   1.000
_cell.length_b   1.000
_cell.length_c   1.000
_cell.angle_alpha   90.00
_cell.angle_beta   90.00
_cell.angle_gamma   90.00
#
_symmetry.space_group_name_H-M   'P 1'
#
loop_
_entity.id
_entity.type
_entity.pdbx_description
1 polymer ?
#
loop_
_entity_poly.entity_id
_entity_poly.type
_entity_poly.pdbx_seq_one_letter_code
_entity_poly.pdbx_strand_id
1 'polypeptide(L)'
;MKTFKIVLFMALFLTPILTTKPVYSDSFLLLATALCDYTKANDRSKIRKKLRRNKVKIRRVYDGITCNGKTLHQFAVHYKADDVVKFYETKVKASKL
;
A
#
# COMPACT_ATOMS: atom_id res chain seq x y z
N MET A 1 0.09 -16.80 58.72
CA MET A 1 1.28 -16.74 57.84
C MET A 1 1.18 -17.74 56.68
N LYS A 2 0.08 -17.73 55.91
CA LYS A 2 -0.19 -18.69 54.81
C LYS A 2 -0.26 -18.04 53.41
N THR A 3 -0.18 -16.72 53.34
CA THR A 3 -0.31 -15.95 52.09
C THR A 3 1.02 -15.72 51.38
N PHE A 4 2.16 -15.90 52.05
CA PHE A 4 3.49 -15.64 51.47
C PHE A 4 3.97 -16.74 50.50
N LYS A 5 3.49 -17.98 50.63
CA LYS A 5 3.81 -19.08 49.70
C LYS A 5 3.12 -18.96 48.34
N ILE A 6 2.02 -18.21 48.25
CA ILE A 6 1.19 -18.12 47.04
C ILE A 6 1.85 -17.20 45.99
N VAL A 7 2.66 -16.24 46.43
CA VAL A 7 3.35 -15.30 45.53
C VAL A 7 4.45 -15.98 44.71
N LEU A 8 4.97 -17.13 45.16
CA LEU A 8 6.07 -17.83 44.48
C LEU A 8 5.62 -18.69 43.27
N PHE A 9 4.31 -18.94 43.09
CA PHE A 9 3.81 -19.86 42.06
C PHE A 9 3.32 -19.19 40.76
N MET A 10 3.20 -17.86 40.72
CA MET A 10 2.81 -17.12 39.50
C MET A 10 4.03 -16.75 38.64
N ALA A 11 4.91 -17.72 38.42
CA ALA A 11 6.06 -17.62 37.52
C ALA A 11 5.89 -18.62 36.36
N LEU A 12 4.82 -18.46 35.57
CA LEU A 12 4.54 -19.09 34.27
C LEU A 12 3.14 -18.57 33.96
N PHE A 13 2.91 -17.58 33.10
CA PHE A 13 2.98 -17.66 31.65
C PHE A 13 3.16 -16.24 31.09
N LEU A 14 4.34 -15.89 30.59
CA LEU A 14 4.46 -14.82 29.59
C LEU A 14 4.24 -15.47 28.22
N THR A 15 2.99 -15.55 27.76
CA THR A 15 2.72 -15.81 26.34
C THR A 15 2.97 -14.52 25.57
N PRO A 16 3.98 -14.44 24.69
CA PRO A 16 4.07 -13.30 23.79
C PRO A 16 2.86 -13.37 22.84
N ILE A 17 2.03 -12.33 22.88
CA ILE A 17 1.00 -12.11 21.87
C ILE A 17 1.75 -11.74 20.60
N LEU A 18 1.91 -12.68 19.66
CA LEU A 18 2.43 -12.37 18.34
C LEU A 18 1.40 -11.49 17.62
N THR A 19 1.58 -10.18 17.67
CA THR A 19 0.84 -9.26 16.80
C THR A 19 1.42 -9.41 15.41
N THR A 20 0.83 -10.29 14.60
CA THR A 20 1.15 -10.40 13.17
C THR A 20 0.60 -9.15 12.47
N LYS A 21 1.42 -8.10 12.35
CA LYS A 21 1.12 -7.03 11.40
C LYS A 21 1.04 -7.66 10.01
N PRO A 22 0.02 -7.34 9.19
CA PRO A 22 -0.07 -7.89 7.84
C PRO A 22 1.18 -7.44 7.07
N VAL A 23 2.02 -8.40 6.71
CA VAL A 23 3.14 -8.17 5.78
C VAL A 23 2.51 -7.97 4.41
N TYR A 24 2.20 -6.73 4.07
CA TYR A 24 2.17 -6.35 2.66
C TYR A 24 3.56 -6.68 2.12
N SER A 25 3.65 -7.62 1.17
CA SER A 25 4.92 -8.01 0.58
C SER A 25 5.70 -6.75 0.22
N ASP A 26 6.98 -6.65 0.58
CA ASP A 26 7.81 -5.45 0.34
C ASP A 26 7.67 -4.93 -1.10
N SER A 27 7.45 -5.85 -2.04
CA SER A 27 7.17 -5.58 -3.45
C SER A 27 5.97 -4.67 -3.71
N PHE A 28 4.86 -4.81 -2.97
CA PHE A 28 3.67 -3.96 -3.12
C PHE A 28 3.92 -2.56 -2.59
N LEU A 29 4.55 -2.43 -1.43
CA LEU A 29 4.88 -1.14 -0.84
C LEU A 29 5.86 -0.37 -1.75
N LEU A 30 6.89 -1.04 -2.27
CA LEU A 30 7.82 -0.47 -3.27
C LEU A 30 7.14 -0.11 -4.60
N LEU A 31 6.07 -0.81 -4.98
CA LEU A 31 5.28 -0.48 -6.16
C LEU A 31 4.43 0.77 -5.90
N ALA A 32 3.74 0.83 -4.75
CA ALA A 32 2.93 1.96 -4.33
C ALA A 32 3.75 3.25 -4.22
N THR A 33 4.90 3.22 -3.54
CA THR A 33 5.80 4.38 -3.42
C THR A 33 6.25 4.87 -4.80
N ALA A 34 6.73 3.95 -5.66
CA ALA A 34 7.15 4.32 -7.01
C ALA A 34 6.00 4.88 -7.86
N LEU A 35 4.79 4.36 -7.71
CA LEU A 35 3.59 4.90 -8.37
C LEU A 35 3.31 6.33 -7.91
N CYS A 36 3.39 6.62 -6.60
CA CYS A 36 3.22 7.97 -6.08
C CYS A 36 4.29 8.92 -6.64
N ASP A 37 5.56 8.51 -6.65
CA ASP A 37 6.66 9.33 -7.17
C ASP A 37 6.49 9.64 -8.66
N TYR A 38 6.19 8.63 -9.47
CA TYR A 38 5.98 8.82 -10.90
C TYR A 38 4.70 9.60 -11.22
N THR A 39 3.69 9.50 -10.35
CA THR A 39 2.47 10.31 -10.47
C THR A 39 2.79 11.78 -10.23
N LYS A 40 3.53 12.08 -9.15
CA LYS A 40 4.00 13.44 -8.85
C LYS A 40 4.83 14.04 -9.99
N ALA A 41 5.64 13.20 -10.65
CA ALA A 41 6.44 13.60 -11.80
C ALA A 41 5.69 13.61 -13.15
N ASN A 42 4.38 13.33 -13.17
CA ASN A 42 3.56 13.19 -14.37
C ASN A 42 4.14 12.21 -15.42
N ASP A 43 4.81 11.15 -15.01
CA ASP A 43 5.51 10.21 -15.91
C ASP A 43 4.74 8.90 -16.11
N ARG A 44 3.76 8.94 -17.03
CA ARG A 44 2.96 7.78 -17.47
C ARG A 44 3.84 6.62 -17.97
N SER A 45 4.96 6.91 -18.61
CA SER A 45 5.83 5.90 -19.21
C SER A 45 6.53 5.06 -18.14
N LYS A 46 7.04 5.70 -17.08
CA LYS A 46 7.61 5.01 -15.92
C LYS A 46 6.56 4.20 -15.17
N ILE A 47 5.34 4.71 -15.03
CA ILE A 47 4.21 3.95 -14.44
C ILE A 47 3.96 2.68 -15.25
N ARG A 48 3.79 2.79 -16.57
CA ARG A 48 3.57 1.62 -17.44
C ARG A 48 4.71 0.60 -17.34
N LYS A 49 5.97 1.07 -17.34
CA LYS A 49 7.15 0.21 -17.19
C LYS A 49 7.19 -0.48 -15.82
N LYS A 50 6.92 0.24 -14.72
CA LYS A 50 6.91 -0.33 -13.36
C LYS A 50 5.83 -1.39 -13.22
N LEU A 51 4.62 -1.13 -13.72
CA LEU A 51 3.52 -2.10 -13.72
C LEU A 51 3.87 -3.37 -14.52
N ARG A 52 4.46 -3.21 -15.72
CA ARG A 52 4.91 -4.35 -16.55
C ARG A 52 5.99 -5.18 -15.84
N ARG A 53 7.00 -4.54 -15.25
CA ARG A 53 8.07 -5.23 -14.51
C ARG A 53 7.53 -6.07 -13.36
N ASN A 54 6.51 -5.57 -12.66
CA ASN A 54 5.87 -6.29 -11.55
C ASN A 54 4.73 -7.23 -12.01
N LYS A 55 4.46 -7.33 -13.32
CA LYS A 55 3.35 -8.11 -13.89
C LYS A 55 1.98 -7.78 -13.26
N VAL A 56 1.78 -6.52 -12.87
CA VAL A 56 0.54 -6.02 -12.26
C VAL A 56 -0.22 -5.14 -13.26
N LYS A 57 -1.54 -5.32 -13.31
CA LYS A 57 -2.43 -4.42 -14.07
C LYS A 57 -2.90 -3.31 -13.13
N ILE A 58 -2.89 -2.06 -13.60
CA ILE A 58 -3.28 -0.90 -12.78
C ILE A 58 -4.65 -1.08 -12.12
N ARG A 59 -5.62 -1.64 -12.84
CA ARG A 59 -6.98 -1.95 -12.34
C ARG A 59 -7.06 -2.80 -11.06
N ARG A 60 -6.01 -3.59 -10.75
CA ARG A 60 -5.99 -4.42 -9.54
C ARG A 60 -5.48 -3.68 -8.31
N VAL A 61 -4.76 -2.58 -8.49
CA VAL A 61 -4.06 -1.88 -7.42
C VAL A 61 -4.48 -0.42 -7.30
N TYR A 62 -5.19 0.11 -8.28
CA TYR A 62 -5.58 1.51 -8.36
C TYR A 62 -6.36 1.99 -7.13
N ASP A 63 -7.37 1.21 -6.72
CA ASP A 63 -8.23 1.56 -5.58
C ASP A 63 -7.55 1.32 -4.22
N GLY A 64 -6.52 0.46 -4.19
CA GLY A 64 -5.83 0.06 -2.95
C GLY A 64 -4.58 0.88 -2.62
N ILE A 65 -4.19 1.84 -3.47
CA ILE A 65 -3.00 2.66 -3.23
C ILE A 65 -3.41 4.09 -2.88
N THR A 66 -2.93 4.55 -1.74
CA THR A 66 -3.06 5.93 -1.26
C THR A 66 -1.70 6.58 -1.16
N CYS A 67 -1.56 7.79 -1.70
CA CYS A 67 -0.36 8.61 -1.64
C CYS A 67 -0.61 9.78 -0.69
N ASN A 68 0.08 9.83 0.44
CA ASN A 68 -0.07 10.89 1.46
C ASN A 68 -1.54 11.12 1.88
N GLY A 69 -2.29 10.03 2.11
CA GLY A 69 -3.70 10.09 2.50
C GLY A 69 -4.69 10.45 1.38
N LYS A 70 -4.21 10.66 0.14
CA LYS A 70 -5.06 10.89 -1.04
C LYS A 70 -5.08 9.65 -1.92
N THR A 71 -6.20 9.40 -2.60
CA THR A 71 -6.24 8.36 -3.64
C THR A 71 -5.30 8.72 -4.79
N LEU A 72 -4.86 7.73 -5.57
CA LEU A 72 -3.96 8.00 -6.71
C LEU A 72 -4.50 9.05 -7.68
N HIS A 73 -5.81 9.05 -7.92
CA HIS A 73 -6.48 10.06 -8.74
C HIS A 73 -6.36 11.47 -8.15
N GLN A 74 -6.76 11.61 -6.88
CA GLN A 74 -6.74 12.90 -6.18
C GLN A 74 -5.31 13.43 -6.06
N PHE A 75 -4.35 12.55 -5.84
CA PHE A 75 -2.93 12.89 -5.79
C PHE A 75 -2.43 13.38 -7.16
N ALA A 76 -2.78 12.70 -8.25
CA ALA A 76 -2.44 13.13 -9.60
C ALA A 76 -3.00 14.51 -9.93
N VAL A 77 -4.28 14.75 -9.62
CA VAL A 77 -4.93 16.05 -9.81
C VAL A 77 -4.26 17.14 -8.96
N HIS A 78 -3.93 16.82 -7.70
CA HIS A 78 -3.26 17.76 -6.80
C HIS A 78 -1.89 18.23 -7.31
N TYR A 79 -1.14 17.36 -7.98
CA TYR A 79 0.16 17.68 -8.59
C TYR A 79 0.07 18.11 -10.06
N LYS A 80 -1.14 18.33 -10.60
CA LYS A 80 -1.37 18.70 -12.01
C LYS A 80 -0.75 17.70 -13.01
N ALA A 81 -0.85 16.41 -12.71
CA ALA A 81 -0.31 15.34 -13.52
C ALA A 81 -1.31 14.88 -14.60
N ASP A 82 -1.61 15.74 -15.57
CA ASP A 82 -2.72 15.56 -16.53
C ASP A 82 -2.59 14.29 -17.40
N ASP A 83 -1.38 13.95 -17.83
CA ASP A 83 -1.14 12.75 -18.66
C ASP A 83 -1.37 11.47 -17.87
N VAL A 84 -1.01 11.50 -16.60
CA VAL A 84 -1.20 10.39 -15.66
C VAL A 84 -2.67 10.25 -15.29
N VAL A 85 -3.40 11.35 -15.05
CA VAL A 85 -4.85 11.36 -14.83
C VAL A 85 -5.57 10.70 -16.02
N LYS A 86 -5.32 11.18 -17.24
CA LYS A 86 -5.91 10.60 -18.47
C LYS A 86 -5.59 9.12 -18.62
N PHE A 87 -4.36 8.73 -18.30
CA PHE A 87 -3.95 7.33 -18.32
C PHE A 87 -4.75 6.47 -17.33
N TYR A 88 -4.93 6.95 -16.10
CA TYR A 88 -5.71 6.24 -15.10
C TYR A 88 -7.16 6.11 -15.48
N GLU A 89 -7.82 7.20 -15.89
CA GLU A 89 -9.20 7.16 -16.33
C GLU A 89 -9.40 6.17 -17.48
N THR A 90 -8.52 6.21 -18.50
CA THR A 90 -8.60 5.29 -19.64
C THR A 90 -8.48 3.83 -19.20
N LYS A 91 -7.57 3.53 -18.26
CA LYS A 91 -7.32 2.14 -17.83
C LYS A 91 -8.34 1.61 -16.83
N VAL A 92 -8.89 2.47 -15.99
CA VAL A 92 -9.92 2.10 -15.02
C VAL A 92 -11.27 1.96 -15.72
N LYS A 93 -11.65 2.89 -16.61
CA LYS A 93 -12.89 2.78 -17.42
C LYS A 93 -12.91 1.52 -18.28
N ALA A 94 -11.81 1.22 -18.97
CA ALA A 94 -11.67 0.00 -19.78
C ALA A 94 -11.71 -1.32 -18.95
N SER A 95 -11.76 -1.24 -17.62
CA SER A 95 -11.88 -2.40 -16.75
C SER A 95 -13.29 -2.59 -16.18
N LYS A 96 -14.17 -1.59 -16.32
CA LYS A 96 -15.59 -1.63 -15.90
C LYS A 96 -16.54 -1.85 -17.08
N LEU A 97 -16.01 -1.87 -18.30
CA LEU A 97 -16.65 -2.35 -19.52
C LEU A 97 -16.26 -3.82 -19.73
#